data_AF-A0A653YM94-F1
#
_entry.id   AF-A0A653YM94-F1
#
_cell.length_a   1.000
_cell.length_b   1.000
_cell.length_c   1.000
_cell.angle_alpha   90.00
_cell.angle_beta   90.00
_cell.angle_gamma   90.00
#
_symmetry.space_group_name_H-M   'P 1'
#
loop_
_entity.id
_entity.type
_entity.pdbx_description
1 polymer ?
#
loop_
_entity_poly.entity_id
_entity_poly.type
_entity_poly.pdbx_seq_one_letter_code
_entity_poly.pdbx_strand_id
1 'polypeptide(L)'
;MRPQPLVALTALLAAAALAAPSSAAAGRTKPPTDLSSAPASWTDTRVPTFELYGQVEQPRTARDEAHLSATEWGLRYVAGAGDNDVVVTEEAGRLVFHDRAVSRWIAVPLGCERVPVGIGRAVSCAVPVTPTGEVFLEMWPRLGADTVDTSALPSRYRTWALTDAGRDVVRTGAGRDFVNTAADQDEAHGGAGDDWIRMGGGGNVAYGDDGDDKLVGGQQGDTLYGGEGTDSVGGLAGDDVLHGGAGDDVLAGKVGYDTAYREGADKLRNIDVVY
;
A
#
# COMPACT_ATOMS: atom_id res chain seq x y z
N MET A 1 -52.53 -39.75 -58.09
CA MET A 1 -52.66 -38.36 -58.58
C MET A 1 -51.76 -37.47 -57.74
N ARG A 2 -50.90 -36.67 -58.39
CA ARG A 2 -49.99 -35.64 -57.86
C ARG A 2 -50.78 -34.40 -57.33
N PRO A 3 -50.17 -33.42 -56.61
CA PRO A 3 -49.00 -33.45 -55.73
C PRO A 3 -49.16 -32.62 -54.41
N GLN A 4 -48.09 -32.71 -53.61
CA GLN A 4 -47.62 -32.04 -52.36
C GLN A 4 -47.67 -30.48 -52.30
N PRO A 5 -47.39 -29.79 -51.16
CA PRO A 5 -46.36 -30.08 -50.12
C PRO A 5 -46.81 -30.01 -48.65
N LEU A 6 -46.30 -30.81 -47.70
CA LEU A 6 -44.93 -30.94 -47.18
C LEU A 6 -44.37 -29.59 -46.65
N VAL A 7 -44.94 -29.14 -45.55
CA VAL A 7 -44.33 -28.11 -44.69
C VAL A 7 -43.25 -28.82 -43.87
N ALA A 8 -42.01 -28.71 -44.31
CA ALA A 8 -40.85 -29.01 -43.49
C ALA A 8 -40.80 -27.98 -42.35
N LEU A 9 -41.07 -28.43 -41.13
CA LEU A 9 -40.82 -27.64 -39.93
C LEU A 9 -39.31 -27.66 -39.70
N THR A 10 -38.58 -26.74 -40.33
CA THR A 10 -37.19 -26.46 -39.99
C THR A 10 -37.16 -25.91 -38.57
N ALA A 11 -36.75 -26.74 -37.63
CA ALA A 11 -36.31 -26.27 -36.32
C ALA A 11 -35.08 -25.39 -36.55
N LEU A 12 -35.25 -24.07 -36.42
CA LEU A 12 -34.15 -23.15 -36.29
C LEU A 12 -33.47 -23.47 -34.94
N LEU A 13 -32.44 -24.31 -34.95
CA LEU A 13 -31.40 -24.20 -33.94
C LEU A 13 -30.68 -22.87 -34.21
N ALA A 14 -31.16 -21.82 -33.56
CA ALA A 14 -30.31 -20.67 -33.29
C ALA A 14 -29.25 -21.18 -32.31
N ALA A 15 -28.08 -21.55 -32.83
CA ALA A 15 -26.87 -21.63 -32.02
C ALA A 15 -26.64 -20.21 -31.48
N ALA A 16 -27.12 -19.95 -30.26
CA ALA A 16 -26.58 -18.89 -29.45
C ALA A 16 -25.12 -19.28 -29.17
N ALA A 17 -24.22 -18.88 -30.06
CA ALA A 17 -22.85 -18.67 -29.69
C ALA A 17 -22.90 -17.62 -28.58
N LEU A 18 -22.86 -18.07 -27.33
CA LEU A 18 -22.39 -17.27 -26.21
C LEU A 18 -20.94 -16.93 -26.57
N ALA A 19 -20.78 -15.86 -27.35
CA ALA A 19 -19.56 -15.10 -27.36
C ALA A 19 -19.34 -14.73 -25.89
N ALA A 20 -18.31 -15.32 -25.29
CA ALA A 20 -17.75 -14.77 -24.07
C ALA A 20 -17.63 -13.26 -24.30
N PRO A 21 -18.04 -12.41 -23.34
CA PRO A 21 -17.81 -10.98 -23.51
C PRO A 21 -16.31 -10.84 -23.71
N SER A 22 -15.91 -10.46 -24.92
CA SER A 22 -14.58 -9.91 -25.13
C SER A 22 -14.50 -8.76 -24.15
N SER A 23 -13.67 -8.90 -23.13
CA SER A 23 -13.27 -7.79 -22.29
C SER A 23 -12.59 -6.79 -23.22
N ALA A 24 -13.40 -5.93 -23.83
CA ALA A 24 -12.94 -4.71 -24.44
C ALA A 24 -12.13 -4.05 -23.33
N ALA A 25 -10.82 -3.97 -23.57
CA ALA A 25 -9.88 -3.33 -22.67
C ALA A 25 -10.49 -1.99 -22.29
N ALA A 26 -11.02 -1.91 -21.06
CA ALA A 26 -11.29 -0.64 -20.43
C ALA A 26 -9.96 0.10 -20.54
N GLY A 27 -9.95 1.15 -21.36
CA GLY A 27 -8.76 1.95 -21.59
C GLY A 27 -8.20 2.27 -20.22
N ARG A 28 -7.02 1.73 -19.92
CA ARG A 28 -6.27 2.04 -18.71
C ARG A 28 -5.96 3.52 -18.82
N THR A 29 -6.87 4.36 -18.33
CA THR A 29 -6.56 5.76 -18.10
C THR A 29 -5.46 5.72 -17.06
N LYS A 30 -4.25 6.02 -17.51
CA LYS A 30 -3.10 6.25 -16.66
C LYS A 30 -3.58 7.07 -15.44
N PRO A 31 -3.37 6.62 -14.20
CA PRO A 31 -3.59 7.47 -13.04
C PRO A 31 -2.88 8.81 -13.27
N PRO A 32 -3.44 9.94 -12.81
CA PRO A 32 -2.86 11.25 -13.08
C PRO A 32 -1.39 11.26 -12.67
N THR A 33 -0.47 11.41 -13.64
CA THR A 33 0.97 11.55 -13.37
C THR A 33 1.33 13.00 -13.05
N ASP A 34 0.42 13.71 -12.42
CA ASP A 34 0.63 15.09 -12.04
C ASP A 34 1.14 15.13 -10.61
N LEU A 35 2.35 15.66 -10.47
CA LEU A 35 2.99 15.98 -9.19
C LEU A 35 2.21 17.05 -8.40
N SER A 36 1.09 17.57 -8.91
CA SER A 36 0.25 18.59 -8.26
C SER A 36 -0.38 18.18 -6.93
N SER A 37 -0.22 16.92 -6.49
CA SER A 37 -0.63 16.48 -5.15
C SER A 37 0.52 16.28 -4.16
N ALA A 38 1.77 16.52 -4.59
CA ALA A 38 2.93 16.60 -3.71
C ALA A 38 3.02 18.02 -3.11
N PRO A 39 3.21 18.17 -1.79
CA PRO A 39 3.39 19.48 -1.15
C PRO A 39 4.52 20.28 -1.81
N ALA A 40 4.44 21.61 -1.81
CA ALA A 40 5.46 22.49 -2.40
C ALA A 40 6.87 22.32 -1.78
N SER A 41 6.98 21.67 -0.61
CA SER A 41 8.25 21.25 0.00
C SER A 41 8.93 20.08 -0.72
N TRP A 42 8.27 19.45 -1.70
CA TRP A 42 8.77 18.32 -2.50
C TRP A 42 9.32 18.73 -3.87
N THR A 43 9.69 20.01 -4.06
CA THR A 43 10.40 20.45 -5.28
C THR A 43 11.85 19.95 -5.38
N ASP A 44 12.32 19.14 -4.43
CA ASP A 44 13.57 18.40 -4.62
C ASP A 44 13.30 17.24 -5.59
N THR A 45 13.61 17.47 -6.87
CA THR A 45 13.50 16.52 -8.00
C THR A 45 14.42 15.30 -7.89
N ARG A 46 14.82 14.91 -6.67
CA ARG A 46 15.65 13.74 -6.34
C ARG A 46 14.94 12.71 -5.45
N VAL A 47 13.68 12.93 -5.08
CA VAL A 47 12.87 11.86 -4.46
C VAL A 47 12.50 10.87 -5.57
N PRO A 48 12.77 9.55 -5.42
CA PRO A 48 12.69 8.67 -6.58
C PRO A 48 11.23 8.40 -6.97
N THR A 49 11.01 8.29 -8.28
CA THR A 49 9.72 8.05 -8.91
C THR A 49 9.24 6.62 -8.64
N PHE A 50 8.49 6.40 -7.57
CA PHE A 50 8.11 5.05 -7.10
C PHE A 50 6.62 4.70 -7.24
N GLU A 51 5.81 5.48 -7.97
CA GLU A 51 4.39 5.15 -8.25
C GLU A 51 4.17 3.96 -9.22
N LEU A 52 5.19 3.13 -9.49
CA LEU A 52 5.17 2.28 -10.69
C LEU A 52 5.47 0.81 -10.37
N TYR A 53 4.60 0.23 -9.54
CA TYR A 53 4.38 -1.22 -9.55
C TYR A 53 4.16 -1.66 -11.02
N GLY A 54 5.03 -2.54 -11.53
CA GLY A 54 4.98 -3.05 -12.91
C GLY A 54 5.89 -2.38 -13.94
N GLN A 55 6.72 -1.39 -13.57
CA GLN A 55 7.76 -0.85 -14.48
C GLN A 55 9.16 -1.45 -14.27
N VAL A 56 9.37 -2.14 -13.15
CA VAL A 56 10.60 -2.87 -12.86
C VAL A 56 10.29 -4.36 -12.92
N GLU A 57 11.14 -5.14 -13.60
CA GLU A 57 11.01 -6.60 -13.60
C GLU A 57 11.20 -7.12 -12.16
N GLN A 58 10.16 -7.78 -11.66
CA GLN A 58 10.18 -8.32 -10.29
C GLN A 58 10.84 -9.68 -10.24
N PRO A 59 11.59 -9.98 -9.16
CA PRO A 59 12.07 -11.33 -8.94
C PRO A 59 10.89 -12.30 -8.81
N ARG A 60 11.04 -13.50 -9.38
CA ARG A 60 10.06 -14.57 -9.22
C ARG A 60 10.29 -15.28 -7.89
N THR A 61 9.48 -14.95 -6.90
CA THR A 61 9.41 -15.61 -5.59
C THR A 61 8.32 -16.70 -5.62
N ALA A 62 8.62 -17.88 -5.07
CA ALA A 62 7.57 -18.84 -4.70
C ALA A 62 6.84 -18.35 -3.44
N ARG A 63 5.70 -19.00 -3.11
CA ARG A 63 4.78 -18.58 -2.04
C ARG A 63 5.48 -18.21 -0.72
N ASP A 64 6.37 -19.06 -0.24
CA ASP A 64 7.05 -18.96 1.05
C ASP A 64 8.50 -18.46 0.91
N GLU A 65 8.76 -17.60 -0.08
CA GLU A 65 10.10 -17.10 -0.37
C GLU A 65 10.16 -15.58 -0.39
N ALA A 66 11.33 -15.04 0.00
CA ALA A 66 11.64 -13.63 -0.12
C ALA A 66 12.95 -13.36 -0.86
N HIS A 67 13.02 -12.20 -1.48
CA HIS A 67 14.17 -11.66 -2.19
C HIS A 67 14.57 -10.33 -1.53
N LEU A 68 15.84 -10.20 -1.15
CA LEU A 68 16.41 -8.93 -0.73
C LEU A 68 17.44 -8.46 -1.75
N SER A 69 17.40 -7.17 -2.10
CA SER A 69 18.33 -6.54 -3.03
C SER A 69 18.74 -5.15 -2.55
N ALA A 70 19.94 -4.72 -2.93
CA ALA A 70 20.38 -3.35 -2.72
C ALA A 70 19.89 -2.45 -3.86
N THR A 71 19.51 -1.22 -3.53
CA THR A 71 19.14 -0.17 -4.48
C THR A 71 20.12 1.00 -4.33
N GLU A 72 20.02 2.00 -5.21
CA GLU A 72 20.79 3.25 -5.07
C GLU A 72 20.46 3.98 -3.76
N TRP A 73 19.25 3.78 -3.24
CA TRP A 73 18.68 4.53 -2.12
C TRP A 73 18.57 3.71 -0.83
N GLY A 74 18.80 2.39 -0.88
CA GLY A 74 18.75 1.54 0.31
C GLY A 74 18.58 0.06 -0.03
N LEU A 75 17.50 -0.56 0.47
CA LEU A 75 17.21 -1.98 0.31
C LEU A 75 15.77 -2.20 -0.17
N ARG A 76 15.58 -3.21 -1.02
CA ARG A 76 14.26 -3.66 -1.49
C ARG A 76 14.01 -5.10 -1.08
N TYR A 77 12.92 -5.29 -0.34
CA TYR A 77 12.33 -6.57 0.02
C TYR A 77 11.18 -6.88 -0.94
N VAL A 78 11.20 -8.06 -1.56
CA VAL A 78 10.11 -8.59 -2.39
C VAL A 78 9.76 -9.99 -1.93
N ALA A 79 8.49 -10.24 -1.64
CA ALA A 79 8.02 -11.54 -1.17
C ALA A 79 7.19 -12.31 -2.21
N GLY A 80 6.89 -13.57 -1.91
CA GLY A 80 5.94 -14.38 -2.65
C GLY A 80 4.55 -14.36 -2.01
N ALA A 81 3.62 -15.12 -2.60
CA ALA A 81 2.19 -15.18 -2.28
C ALA A 81 1.81 -15.80 -0.91
N GLY A 82 2.66 -15.63 0.10
CA GLY A 82 2.45 -16.13 1.46
C GLY A 82 1.75 -15.11 2.33
N ASP A 83 1.47 -15.46 3.59
CA ASP A 83 1.06 -14.47 4.59
C ASP A 83 2.35 -13.95 5.24
N ASN A 84 3.09 -13.09 4.53
CA ASN A 84 4.41 -12.63 4.95
C ASN A 84 4.33 -11.88 6.27
N ASP A 85 5.33 -12.05 7.13
CA ASP A 85 5.34 -11.44 8.46
C ASP A 85 6.74 -10.94 8.73
N VAL A 86 7.06 -9.80 8.11
CA VAL A 86 8.38 -9.20 8.09
C VAL A 86 8.48 -8.08 9.12
N VAL A 87 9.45 -8.24 10.02
CA VAL A 87 9.87 -7.20 10.97
C VAL A 87 11.26 -6.74 10.56
N VAL A 88 11.46 -5.41 10.49
CA VAL A 88 12.76 -4.80 10.21
C VAL A 88 13.22 -4.00 11.42
N THR A 89 14.37 -4.37 11.97
CA THR A 89 14.99 -3.70 13.12
C THR A 89 16.38 -3.21 12.77
N GLU A 90 16.90 -2.28 13.56
CA GLU A 90 18.32 -1.96 13.55
C GLU A 90 18.99 -2.49 14.81
N GLU A 91 19.92 -3.44 14.65
CA GLU A 91 20.61 -4.11 15.74
C GLU A 91 22.12 -3.99 15.55
N ALA A 92 22.81 -3.42 16.53
CA ALA A 92 24.27 -3.25 16.52
C ALA A 92 24.80 -2.58 15.22
N GLY A 93 24.08 -1.59 14.69
CA GLY A 93 24.44 -0.86 13.48
C GLY A 93 24.20 -1.63 12.18
N ARG A 94 23.35 -2.66 12.22
CA ARG A 94 22.95 -3.47 11.06
C ARG A 94 21.44 -3.51 10.95
N LEU A 95 20.92 -3.48 9.72
CA LEU A 95 19.50 -3.71 9.46
C LEU A 95 19.20 -5.19 9.44
N VAL A 96 18.26 -5.64 10.26
CA VAL A 96 17.84 -7.05 10.33
C VAL A 96 16.43 -7.16 9.76
N PHE A 97 16.29 -7.94 8.69
CA PHE A 97 15.01 -8.33 8.13
C PHE A 97 14.68 -9.72 8.64
N HIS A 98 13.65 -9.85 9.47
CA HIS A 98 13.16 -11.14 9.96
C HIS A 98 11.76 -11.37 9.43
N ASP A 99 11.62 -12.29 8.49
CA ASP A 99 10.32 -12.74 8.00
C ASP A 99 10.00 -14.11 8.60
N ARG A 100 8.93 -14.16 9.39
CA ARG A 100 8.50 -15.35 10.15
C ARG A 100 7.76 -16.37 9.29
N ALA A 101 7.26 -15.97 8.12
CA ALA A 101 6.44 -16.80 7.25
C ALA A 101 7.24 -17.46 6.12
N VAL A 102 8.39 -16.91 5.75
CA VAL A 102 9.21 -17.47 4.66
C VAL A 102 10.08 -18.65 5.10
N SER A 103 10.24 -19.61 4.21
CA SER A 103 11.15 -20.74 4.38
C SER A 103 12.54 -20.48 3.79
N ARG A 104 12.67 -19.47 2.91
CA ARG A 104 13.92 -19.18 2.18
C ARG A 104 14.06 -17.73 1.70
N TRP A 105 15.27 -17.19 1.83
CA TRP A 105 15.73 -16.02 1.07
C TRP A 105 16.40 -16.45 -0.24
N ILE A 106 15.75 -16.22 -1.38
CA ILE A 106 16.27 -16.60 -2.71
C ILE A 106 17.41 -15.71 -3.18
N ALA A 107 17.47 -14.47 -2.69
CA ALA A 107 18.56 -13.54 -2.92
C ALA A 107 18.84 -12.74 -1.65
N VAL A 108 20.14 -12.50 -1.41
CA VAL A 108 20.66 -11.68 -0.31
C VAL A 108 21.83 -10.88 -0.91
N PRO A 109 21.84 -9.54 -0.81
CA PRO A 109 22.83 -8.72 -1.48
C PRO A 109 24.17 -8.77 -0.73
N LEU A 110 25.24 -8.28 -1.38
CA LEU A 110 26.54 -8.11 -0.73
C LEU A 110 26.41 -7.19 0.49
N GLY A 111 27.17 -7.48 1.55
CA GLY A 111 27.07 -6.76 2.83
C GLY A 111 25.97 -7.30 3.77
N CYS A 112 25.21 -8.29 3.32
CA CYS A 112 24.20 -8.98 4.12
C CYS A 112 24.56 -10.45 4.38
N GLU A 113 24.15 -10.96 5.53
CA GLU A 113 24.35 -12.34 5.97
C GLU A 113 23.06 -12.94 6.50
N ARG A 114 22.86 -14.24 6.26
CA ARG A 114 21.70 -14.95 6.81
C ARG A 114 21.93 -15.22 8.29
N VAL A 115 20.91 -14.95 9.10
CA VAL A 115 20.96 -15.10 10.55
C VAL A 115 20.07 -16.27 11.00
N PRO A 116 20.58 -17.20 11.83
CA PRO A 116 19.76 -18.24 12.43
C PRO A 116 18.67 -17.65 13.34
N VAL A 117 17.42 -18.08 13.13
CA VAL A 117 16.27 -17.68 13.93
C VAL A 117 15.38 -18.90 14.21
N GLY A 118 14.61 -18.84 15.30
CA GLY A 118 13.75 -19.97 15.70
C GLY A 118 12.57 -20.22 14.77
N ILE A 119 12.04 -19.18 14.13
CA ILE A 119 10.88 -19.22 13.23
C ILE A 119 11.21 -18.39 12.00
N GLY A 120 10.86 -18.88 10.81
CA GLY A 120 11.07 -18.20 9.54
C GLY A 120 12.55 -18.05 9.16
N ARG A 121 12.90 -16.94 8.52
CA ARG A 121 14.28 -16.63 8.11
C ARG A 121 14.62 -15.17 8.35
N ALA A 122 15.87 -14.92 8.74
CA ALA A 122 16.38 -13.57 8.90
C ALA A 122 17.65 -13.32 8.09
N VAL A 123 17.85 -12.05 7.74
CA VAL A 123 19.05 -11.53 7.10
C VAL A 123 19.48 -10.25 7.82
N SER A 124 20.75 -10.15 8.17
CA SER A 124 21.36 -8.94 8.74
C SER A 124 22.26 -8.27 7.72
N CYS A 125 22.03 -6.98 7.48
CA CYS A 125 22.65 -6.17 6.44
C CYS A 125 23.46 -5.02 7.02
N ALA A 126 24.59 -4.69 6.41
CA ALA A 126 25.21 -3.39 6.63
C ALA A 126 24.23 -2.28 6.20
N VAL A 127 24.18 -1.19 6.95
CA VAL A 127 23.37 -0.02 6.59
C VAL A 127 23.96 0.61 5.33
N PRO A 128 23.20 0.75 4.23
CA PRO A 128 23.69 1.36 2.99
C PRO A 128 24.12 2.82 3.19
N VAL A 129 25.15 3.24 2.48
CA VAL A 129 25.51 4.66 2.36
C VAL A 129 24.78 5.22 1.15
N THR A 130 23.93 6.22 1.35
CA THR A 130 23.05 6.78 0.32
C THR A 130 23.43 8.24 0.00
N PRO A 131 23.04 8.77 -1.16
CA PRO A 131 23.36 10.15 -1.54
C PRO A 131 22.77 11.21 -0.60
N THR A 132 21.65 10.91 0.07
CA THR A 132 20.92 11.82 0.97
C THR A 132 21.27 11.61 2.44
N GLY A 133 21.86 10.46 2.79
CA GLY A 133 22.05 10.03 4.19
C GLY A 133 20.83 9.33 4.79
N GLU A 134 19.67 9.42 4.14
CA GLU A 134 18.47 8.63 4.48
C GLU A 134 18.51 7.27 3.78
N VAL A 135 18.08 6.23 4.46
CA VAL A 135 18.04 4.87 3.92
C VAL A 135 16.61 4.49 3.58
N PHE A 136 16.42 4.16 2.31
CA PHE A 136 15.11 3.85 1.75
C PHE A 136 14.82 2.34 1.79
N LEU A 137 13.70 1.96 2.39
CA LEU A 137 13.25 0.58 2.52
C LEU A 137 12.02 0.34 1.64
N GLU A 138 12.22 -0.28 0.50
CA GLU A 138 11.13 -0.64 -0.40
C GLU A 138 10.56 -2.01 0.02
N MET A 139 9.34 -2.03 0.54
CA MET A 139 8.71 -3.21 1.16
C MET A 139 7.54 -3.70 0.32
N TRP A 140 7.78 -4.71 -0.53
CA TRP A 140 6.79 -5.23 -1.48
C TRP A 140 6.46 -6.69 -1.21
N PRO A 141 5.68 -6.98 -0.15
CA PRO A 141 5.07 -8.28 -0.03
C PRO A 141 4.06 -8.48 -1.19
N ARG A 142 3.62 -9.72 -1.41
CA ARG A 142 2.72 -10.03 -2.52
C ARG A 142 1.73 -11.08 -2.08
N LEU A 143 0.48 -10.91 -2.47
CA LEU A 143 -0.68 -11.76 -2.28
C LEU A 143 -0.70 -12.48 -0.94
N GLY A 144 -1.64 -12.17 -0.08
CA GLY A 144 -1.75 -12.83 1.21
C GLY A 144 -2.11 -11.82 2.28
N ALA A 145 -2.32 -12.29 3.51
CA ALA A 145 -2.49 -11.38 4.62
C ALA A 145 -1.10 -11.01 5.17
N ASP A 146 -0.51 -9.94 4.65
CA ASP A 146 0.87 -9.59 4.91
C ASP A 146 1.01 -8.63 6.10
N THR A 147 2.10 -8.76 6.84
CA THR A 147 2.50 -7.83 7.90
C THR A 147 3.87 -7.27 7.59
N VAL A 148 3.96 -5.94 7.51
CA VAL A 148 5.20 -5.17 7.39
C VAL A 148 5.36 -4.32 8.64
N ASP A 149 6.35 -4.64 9.47
CA ASP A 149 6.64 -3.89 10.69
C ASP A 149 8.05 -3.29 10.62
N THR A 150 8.10 -1.98 10.50
CA THR A 150 9.32 -1.17 10.54
C THR A 150 9.29 -0.16 11.69
N SER A 151 8.35 -0.32 12.63
CA SER A 151 8.05 0.64 13.69
C SER A 151 9.21 0.92 14.65
N ALA A 152 10.16 -0.01 14.74
CA ALA A 152 11.36 0.15 15.56
C ALA A 152 12.44 1.03 14.92
N LEU A 153 12.27 1.47 13.66
CA LEU A 153 13.30 2.18 12.93
C LEU A 153 13.30 3.69 13.23
N PRO A 154 14.48 4.31 13.47
CA PRO A 154 14.59 5.74 13.66
C PRO A 154 14.42 6.53 12.35
N SER A 155 14.22 7.85 12.47
CA SER A 155 13.86 8.78 11.38
C SER A 155 14.80 8.88 10.18
N ARG A 156 15.98 8.26 10.24
CA ARG A 156 16.89 8.18 9.09
C ARG A 156 16.49 7.08 8.09
N TYR A 157 15.58 6.21 8.46
CA TYR A 157 14.98 5.22 7.57
C TYR A 157 13.67 5.77 7.04
N ARG A 158 13.40 5.50 5.77
CA ARG A 158 12.10 5.80 5.16
C ARG A 158 11.54 4.53 4.55
N THR A 159 10.38 4.11 5.00
CA THR A 159 9.67 2.92 4.53
C THR A 159 8.72 3.28 3.40
N TRP A 160 8.76 2.49 2.32
CA TRP A 160 7.83 2.58 1.20
C TRP A 160 7.17 1.22 1.03
N ALA A 161 6.03 1.05 1.70
CA ALA A 161 5.25 -0.18 1.68
C ALA A 161 4.24 -0.16 0.53
N LEU A 162 4.32 -1.16 -0.34
CA LEU A 162 3.34 -1.42 -1.38
C LEU A 162 2.78 -2.82 -1.14
N THR A 163 1.58 -2.90 -0.58
CA THR A 163 0.90 -4.17 -0.38
C THR A 163 -0.11 -4.42 -1.52
N ASP A 164 -0.78 -5.56 -1.53
CA ASP A 164 -1.70 -5.91 -2.61
C ASP A 164 -3.04 -6.47 -2.12
N ALA A 165 -3.36 -7.73 -2.42
CA ALA A 165 -4.62 -8.35 -2.05
C ALA A 165 -4.43 -9.27 -0.84
N GLY A 166 -5.44 -9.31 0.01
CA GLY A 166 -5.39 -9.91 1.33
C GLY A 166 -5.37 -8.82 2.40
N ARG A 167 -5.71 -9.19 3.65
CA ARG A 167 -5.79 -8.23 4.74
C ARG A 167 -4.39 -7.93 5.25
N ASP A 168 -3.89 -6.76 4.91
CA ASP A 168 -2.54 -6.35 5.23
C ASP A 168 -2.48 -5.48 6.48
N VAL A 169 -1.32 -5.53 7.15
CA VAL A 169 -1.01 -4.69 8.30
C VAL A 169 0.36 -4.06 8.10
N VAL A 170 0.41 -2.73 8.04
CA VAL A 170 1.65 -1.98 7.88
C VAL A 170 1.87 -1.07 9.09
N ARG A 171 3.06 -1.14 9.68
CA ARG A 171 3.50 -0.24 10.75
C ARG A 171 4.84 0.38 10.38
N THR A 172 4.86 1.69 10.22
CA THR A 172 6.05 2.43 9.83
C THR A 172 6.73 3.12 11.01
N GLY A 173 7.93 3.65 10.78
CA GLY A 173 8.88 4.03 11.82
C GLY A 173 8.78 5.50 12.18
N ALA A 174 9.87 6.07 12.67
CA ALA A 174 9.95 7.52 12.92
C ALA A 174 10.35 8.32 11.67
N GLY A 175 10.36 7.68 10.50
CA GLY A 175 10.74 8.26 9.23
C GLY A 175 9.54 8.90 8.55
N ARG A 176 9.80 9.70 7.52
CA ARG A 176 8.71 10.15 6.65
C ARG A 176 8.35 9.01 5.70
N ASP A 177 7.31 8.29 5.97
CA ASP A 177 7.04 7.01 5.35
C ASP A 177 5.92 7.11 4.30
N PHE A 178 5.81 6.08 3.48
CA PHE A 178 4.75 5.95 2.49
C PHE A 178 4.16 4.56 2.56
N VAL A 179 2.84 4.52 2.65
CA VAL A 179 2.07 3.28 2.64
C VAL A 179 1.03 3.37 1.53
N ASN A 180 1.00 2.36 0.67
CA ASN A 180 -0.08 2.18 -0.30
C ASN A 180 -0.56 0.73 -0.26
N THR A 181 -1.76 0.55 0.27
CA THR A 181 -2.45 -0.74 0.28
C THR A 181 -3.37 -0.86 -0.93
N ALA A 182 -3.85 -2.06 -1.29
CA ALA A 182 -4.58 -2.25 -2.54
C ALA A 182 -6.00 -2.79 -2.41
N ALA A 183 -6.23 -3.98 -1.88
CA ALA A 183 -7.57 -4.57 -1.80
C ALA A 183 -7.79 -5.21 -0.45
N ASP A 184 -9.06 -5.50 -0.13
CA ASP A 184 -9.47 -6.04 1.17
C ASP A 184 -9.30 -5.03 2.31
N GLN A 185 -9.61 -5.44 3.54
CA GLN A 185 -9.60 -4.54 4.69
C GLN A 185 -8.21 -4.49 5.30
N ASP A 186 -7.52 -3.36 5.15
CA ASP A 186 -6.15 -3.18 5.61
C ASP A 186 -6.05 -2.28 6.84
N GLU A 187 -4.92 -2.38 7.55
CA GLU A 187 -4.55 -1.51 8.66
C GLU A 187 -3.17 -0.87 8.40
N ALA A 188 -3.06 0.44 8.54
CA ALA A 188 -1.79 1.17 8.41
C ALA A 188 -1.56 2.14 9.57
N HIS A 189 -0.31 2.21 10.05
CA HIS A 189 0.18 3.16 11.05
C HIS A 189 1.42 3.86 10.52
N GLY A 190 1.40 5.20 10.48
CA GLY A 190 2.50 6.05 10.03
C GLY A 190 3.67 6.07 11.01
N GLY A 191 3.37 6.11 12.31
CA GLY A 191 4.39 6.16 13.34
C GLY A 191 4.77 7.60 13.69
N ALA A 192 5.98 8.04 13.36
CA ALA A 192 6.34 9.43 13.59
C ALA A 192 6.96 10.05 12.35
N GLY A 193 6.76 11.35 12.16
CA GLY A 193 7.20 12.08 10.98
C GLY A 193 6.07 12.27 9.98
N ASP A 194 6.28 13.16 9.00
CA ASP A 194 5.24 13.50 8.02
C ASP A 194 5.05 12.38 6.98
N ASP A 195 3.99 11.61 7.17
CA ASP A 195 3.69 10.39 6.43
C ASP A 195 2.66 10.59 5.33
N TRP A 196 2.69 9.67 4.35
CA TRP A 196 1.65 9.61 3.34
C TRP A 196 1.09 8.19 3.22
N ILE A 197 -0.15 8.04 3.70
CA ILE A 197 -0.88 6.78 3.70
C ILE A 197 -2.00 6.85 2.68
N ARG A 198 -2.06 5.86 1.80
CA ARG A 198 -3.12 5.66 0.83
C ARG A 198 -3.67 4.25 0.98
N MET A 199 -4.95 4.17 1.31
CA MET A 199 -5.65 2.90 1.44
C MET A 199 -6.27 2.48 0.11
N GLY A 200 -6.44 1.18 -0.02
CA GLY A 200 -6.97 0.50 -1.20
C GLY A 200 -8.50 0.39 -1.22
N GLY A 201 -9.01 -0.70 -1.79
CA GLY A 201 -10.39 -1.13 -1.55
C GLY A 201 -10.59 -1.59 -0.10
N GLY A 202 -11.78 -2.15 0.20
CA GLY A 202 -12.11 -2.58 1.57
C GLY A 202 -12.44 -1.40 2.50
N GLY A 203 -13.04 -1.72 3.65
CA GLY A 203 -13.21 -0.75 4.74
C GLY A 203 -12.00 -0.83 5.66
N ASN A 204 -11.11 0.14 5.53
CA ASN A 204 -9.77 0.16 6.09
C ASN A 204 -9.69 0.97 7.38
N VAL A 205 -8.57 0.82 8.08
CA VAL A 205 -8.20 1.67 9.21
C VAL A 205 -6.80 2.25 8.99
N ALA A 206 -6.66 3.57 9.09
CA ALA A 206 -5.35 4.22 8.99
C ALA A 206 -5.14 5.23 10.12
N TYR A 207 -3.91 5.27 10.62
CA TYR A 207 -3.43 6.21 11.64
C TYR A 207 -2.21 6.94 11.06
N GLY A 208 -2.23 8.27 11.03
CA GLY A 208 -1.03 9.08 10.74
C GLY A 208 -0.05 9.03 11.90
N ASP A 209 -0.59 9.12 13.12
CA ASP A 209 0.13 9.13 14.40
C ASP A 209 0.79 10.50 14.66
N ASP A 210 2.11 10.58 14.85
CA ASP A 210 2.80 11.86 15.12
C ASP A 210 3.32 12.47 13.81
N GLY A 211 2.90 13.66 13.39
CA GLY A 211 3.44 14.31 12.20
C GLY A 211 2.41 15.13 11.42
N ASP A 212 2.87 15.87 10.41
CA ASP A 212 1.92 16.52 9.47
C ASP A 212 1.56 15.52 8.35
N ASP A 213 0.50 14.74 8.56
CA ASP A 213 0.23 13.55 7.76
C ASP A 213 -0.77 13.77 6.62
N LYS A 214 -0.68 12.88 5.63
CA LYS A 214 -1.65 12.79 4.54
C LYS A 214 -2.26 11.41 4.48
N LEU A 215 -3.54 11.32 4.81
CA LEU A 215 -4.31 10.09 4.76
C LEU A 215 -5.37 10.15 3.66
N VAL A 216 -5.42 9.12 2.83
CA VAL A 216 -6.43 8.96 1.79
C VAL A 216 -7.04 7.56 1.86
N GLY A 217 -8.35 7.51 2.06
CA GLY A 217 -9.14 6.29 2.00
C GLY A 217 -9.38 5.77 0.58
N GLY A 218 -10.37 4.91 0.45
CA GLY A 218 -10.62 4.01 -0.63
C GLY A 218 -11.98 4.21 -1.31
N GLN A 219 -12.65 3.10 -1.62
CA GLN A 219 -13.97 3.09 -2.27
C GLN A 219 -15.10 2.63 -1.34
N GLN A 220 -14.77 2.23 -0.12
CA GLN A 220 -15.71 1.71 0.87
C GLN A 220 -15.48 2.48 2.17
N GLY A 221 -16.39 2.37 3.13
CA GLY A 221 -16.31 3.14 4.38
C GLY A 221 -15.04 2.83 5.17
N ASP A 222 -14.18 3.84 5.30
CA ASP A 222 -12.91 3.77 6.01
C ASP A 222 -12.99 4.49 7.37
N THR A 223 -12.04 4.18 8.25
CA THR A 223 -11.82 4.94 9.48
C THR A 223 -10.40 5.49 9.48
N LEU A 224 -10.28 6.82 9.45
CA LEU A 224 -9.01 7.51 9.27
C LEU A 224 -8.76 8.47 10.43
N TYR A 225 -7.58 8.36 11.04
CA TYR A 225 -7.12 9.20 12.16
C TYR A 225 -5.85 9.93 11.74
N GLY A 226 -5.87 11.27 11.70
CA GLY A 226 -4.67 12.09 11.47
C GLY A 226 -3.67 11.88 12.61
N GLY A 227 -4.00 12.37 13.81
CA GLY A 227 -3.19 12.16 15.00
C GLY A 227 -2.74 13.49 15.59
N GLU A 228 -1.46 13.63 15.88
CA GLU A 228 -0.86 14.88 16.35
C GLU A 228 -0.19 15.59 15.18
N GLY A 229 -0.58 16.81 14.84
CA GLY A 229 0.07 17.57 13.77
C GLY A 229 -0.90 18.46 13.01
N THR A 230 -0.62 18.75 11.74
CA THR A 230 -1.56 19.41 10.84
C THR A 230 -1.83 18.50 9.66
N ASP A 231 -2.95 17.80 9.73
CA ASP A 231 -3.22 16.66 8.87
C ASP A 231 -4.14 16.99 7.71
N SER A 232 -3.99 16.19 6.64
CA SER A 232 -4.90 16.15 5.51
C SER A 232 -5.52 14.75 5.40
N VAL A 233 -6.75 14.60 5.90
CA VAL A 233 -7.47 13.33 5.93
C VAL A 233 -8.63 13.36 4.94
N GLY A 234 -8.69 12.38 4.02
CA GLY A 234 -9.79 12.30 3.06
C GLY A 234 -10.30 10.88 2.81
N GLY A 235 -11.61 10.66 2.98
CA GLY A 235 -12.25 9.35 2.87
C GLY A 235 -12.44 8.84 1.43
N LEU A 236 -12.72 9.75 0.48
CA LEU A 236 -13.00 9.48 -0.93
C LEU A 236 -14.42 8.99 -1.22
N ALA A 237 -14.64 7.69 -1.26
CA ALA A 237 -15.94 7.14 -1.57
C ALA A 237 -16.27 6.07 -0.54
N GLY A 238 -17.52 6.00 -0.10
CA GLY A 238 -17.90 5.17 1.04
C GLY A 238 -18.45 6.04 2.17
N ASP A 239 -18.98 5.39 3.20
CA ASP A 239 -19.46 6.09 4.39
C ASP A 239 -18.30 6.14 5.39
N ASP A 240 -17.57 7.25 5.41
CA ASP A 240 -16.28 7.35 6.09
C ASP A 240 -16.39 7.93 7.51
N VAL A 241 -15.44 7.55 8.37
CA VAL A 241 -15.25 8.12 9.71
C VAL A 241 -13.89 8.80 9.78
N LEU A 242 -13.88 10.12 9.95
CA LEU A 242 -12.67 10.95 9.89
C LEU A 242 -12.39 11.63 11.23
N HIS A 243 -11.16 11.51 11.70
CA HIS A 243 -10.62 12.22 12.85
C HIS A 243 -9.39 13.00 12.41
N GLY A 244 -9.36 14.32 12.66
CA GLY A 244 -8.15 15.12 12.51
C GLY A 244 -7.19 14.82 13.65
N GLY A 245 -7.65 15.07 14.87
CA GLY A 245 -6.87 14.87 16.08
C GLY A 245 -6.38 16.21 16.62
N ALA A 246 -5.20 16.24 17.21
CA ALA A 246 -4.65 17.48 17.72
C ALA A 246 -4.02 18.26 16.56
N GLY A 247 -4.62 19.39 16.19
CA GLY A 247 -4.16 20.11 15.01
C GLY A 247 -5.12 21.15 14.49
N ASP A 248 -4.73 21.77 13.37
CA ASP A 248 -5.62 22.58 12.54
C ASP A 248 -5.83 21.85 11.20
N ASP A 249 -6.65 20.80 11.20
CA ASP A 249 -6.63 19.79 10.14
C ASP A 249 -7.53 20.13 8.95
N VAL A 250 -7.44 19.31 7.90
CA VAL A 250 -8.35 19.32 6.75
C VAL A 250 -8.98 17.94 6.59
N LEU A 251 -10.28 17.84 6.87
CA LEU A 251 -11.03 16.59 6.74
C LEU A 251 -12.01 16.66 5.55
N ALA A 252 -11.97 15.66 4.67
CA ALA A 252 -12.80 15.64 3.47
C ALA A 252 -13.38 14.25 3.18
N GLY A 253 -14.67 14.03 3.49
CA GLY A 253 -15.36 12.75 3.24
C GLY A 253 -15.53 12.46 1.74
N LYS A 254 -16.19 13.41 1.05
CA LYS A 254 -16.48 13.42 -0.40
C LYS A 254 -17.75 12.64 -0.77
N VAL A 255 -17.67 11.41 -1.27
CA VAL A 255 -18.83 10.69 -1.83
C VAL A 255 -19.30 9.62 -0.85
N GLY A 256 -20.40 9.88 -0.17
CA GLY A 256 -21.01 8.91 0.75
C GLY A 256 -21.72 9.64 1.88
N TYR A 257 -22.01 8.93 2.95
CA TYR A 257 -22.52 9.51 4.19
C TYR A 257 -21.41 9.55 5.25
N ASP A 258 -20.78 10.71 5.38
CA ASP A 258 -19.50 10.85 6.08
C ASP A 258 -19.68 11.44 7.48
N THR A 259 -18.94 10.91 8.45
CA THR A 259 -18.85 11.41 9.82
C THR A 259 -17.47 11.98 10.09
N ALA A 260 -17.38 13.20 10.61
CA ALA A 260 -16.14 13.76 11.13
C ALA A 260 -16.25 14.10 12.62
N TYR A 261 -15.15 13.91 13.34
CA TYR A 261 -14.98 14.41 14.70
C TYR A 261 -14.09 15.63 14.64
N ARG A 262 -14.65 16.79 14.98
CA ARG A 262 -13.91 18.05 14.91
C ARG A 262 -13.19 18.30 16.22
N GLU A 263 -11.90 18.51 16.12
CA GLU A 263 -11.08 19.06 17.18
C GLU A 263 -10.49 20.40 16.69
N GLY A 264 -9.89 21.20 17.59
CA GLY A 264 -9.21 22.43 17.18
C GLY A 264 -9.96 23.36 16.21
N ALA A 265 -9.26 23.81 15.16
CA ALA A 265 -9.79 24.68 14.10
C ALA A 265 -9.92 23.97 12.74
N ASP A 266 -10.31 22.69 12.74
CA ASP A 266 -10.38 21.88 11.52
C ASP A 266 -11.28 22.45 10.43
N LYS A 267 -10.84 22.26 9.18
CA LYS A 267 -11.57 22.60 7.97
C LYS A 267 -12.23 21.35 7.40
N LEU A 268 -13.55 21.27 7.55
CA LEU A 268 -14.34 20.16 7.03
C LEU A 268 -14.89 20.45 5.63
N ARG A 269 -14.92 19.42 4.77
CA ARG A 269 -15.48 19.49 3.41
C ARG A 269 -16.26 18.23 3.09
N ASN A 270 -17.49 18.38 2.56
CA ASN A 270 -18.35 17.25 2.19
C ASN A 270 -18.46 16.22 3.34
N ILE A 271 -18.96 16.68 4.48
CA ILE A 271 -19.21 15.88 5.68
C ILE A 271 -20.70 15.99 6.02
N ASP A 272 -21.36 14.86 6.27
CA ASP A 272 -22.79 14.79 6.59
C ASP A 272 -23.04 14.97 8.09
N VAL A 273 -22.19 14.36 8.93
CA VAL A 273 -22.30 14.41 10.40
C VAL A 273 -21.02 14.93 11.01
N VAL A 274 -21.14 15.89 11.92
CA VAL A 274 -20.00 16.42 12.68
C VAL A 274 -20.28 16.26 14.17
N TYR A 275 -19.34 15.63 14.88
CA TYR A 275 -19.31 15.58 16.34
C TYR A 275 -18.27 16.55 16.90
#